data_AF-A0A094BC10-F1
#
_entry.id   AF-A0A094BC10-F1
#
_cell.length_a   1.000
_cell.length_b   1.000
_cell.length_c   1.000
_cell.angle_alpha   90.00
_cell.angle_beta   90.00
_cell.angle_gamma   90.00
#
_symmetry.space_group_name_H-M   'P 1'
#
loop_
_entity.id
_entity.type
_entity.pdbx_description
1 polymer ?
#
loop_
_entity_poly.entity_id
_entity_poly.type
_entity_poly.pdbx_seq_one_letter_code
_entity_poly.pdbx_strand_id
1 'polypeptide(L)'
;MVSMFTLNRDFDHTKSYILDTVATGRWKRPIMHHVDITSLDATQPQPKYVPFQTFLDQNVAVPAADDNRLEKDVDEATRLTHLSRQLARGVELLFHDISGDNLLACVPKHVQENGKFWVDTKVTYGALRGFVTNLTRDTLQKACDVTKILVIRHSNTLAFRKAMRDNSEDARIGFFGSVLTEDMILFLFSSQFKAVSFKFIMHKGVRPDQAEEAIRFRVRMHIKFVAASLIYSTYRNRIQMNHHDKDYKPDEEPGLNETILMDYKSAVSDGPLEYVPKILGTLPANPEFLSSKQDRKLKKEHVKPVHEAHTNWAGLLGV
;
A
#
# COMPACT_ATOMS: atom_id res chain seq x y z
N MET A 1 18.64 16.60 13.75
CA MET A 1 17.51 17.38 13.21
C MET A 1 17.89 17.76 11.78
N VAL A 2 17.16 17.29 10.77
CA VAL A 2 17.49 17.61 9.36
C VAL A 2 17.08 19.05 9.08
N SER A 3 17.97 19.82 8.44
CA SER A 3 17.74 21.22 8.10
C SER A 3 16.67 21.35 7.01
N MET A 4 15.64 22.16 7.25
CA MET A 4 14.63 22.50 6.23
C MET A 4 15.10 23.69 5.37
N PHE A 5 15.27 23.47 4.07
CA PHE A 5 15.63 24.50 3.09
C PHE A 5 14.37 25.17 2.49
N THR A 6 14.02 26.36 2.98
CA THR A 6 12.69 26.97 2.74
C THR A 6 12.72 28.33 2.02
N LEU A 7 13.89 28.75 1.53
CA LEU A 7 14.01 29.95 0.71
C LEU A 7 13.35 29.70 -0.66
N ASN A 8 12.91 30.78 -1.31
CA ASN A 8 12.30 30.65 -2.65
C ASN A 8 13.22 29.92 -3.63
N ARG A 9 14.52 30.21 -3.58
CA ARG A 9 15.55 29.59 -4.41
C ARG A 9 15.73 28.09 -4.10
N ASP A 10 15.50 27.64 -2.86
CA ASP A 10 15.54 26.21 -2.52
C ASP A 10 14.42 25.44 -3.21
N PHE A 11 13.20 26.00 -3.22
CA PHE A 11 12.06 25.39 -3.92
C PHE A 11 12.25 25.36 -5.43
N ASP A 12 12.79 26.44 -6.00
CA ASP A 12 13.08 26.54 -7.43
C ASP A 12 14.19 25.55 -7.83
N HIS A 13 15.24 25.44 -7.01
CA HIS A 13 16.35 24.50 -7.21
C HIS A 13 15.87 23.05 -7.08
N THR A 14 15.08 22.75 -6.06
CA THR A 14 14.45 21.43 -5.86
C THR A 14 13.61 21.02 -7.06
N LYS A 15 12.76 21.91 -7.58
CA LYS A 15 11.96 21.63 -8.78
C LYS A 15 12.84 21.39 -10.00
N SER A 16 13.86 22.23 -10.21
CA SER A 16 14.77 22.13 -11.36
C SER A 16 15.52 20.81 -11.34
N TYR A 17 16.05 20.43 -10.18
CA TYR A 17 16.70 19.14 -9.98
C TYR A 17 15.78 17.96 -10.35
N ILE A 18 14.52 17.95 -9.91
CA ILE A 18 13.59 16.86 -10.29
C ILE A 18 13.35 16.85 -11.80
N LEU A 19 13.16 18.02 -12.44
CA LEU A 19 12.98 18.11 -13.89
C LEU A 19 14.22 17.61 -14.66
N ASP A 20 15.42 17.88 -14.16
CA ASP A 20 16.66 17.36 -14.73
C ASP A 20 16.73 15.82 -14.62
N THR A 21 16.21 15.22 -13.54
CA THR A 21 16.11 13.75 -13.44
C THR A 21 15.14 13.16 -14.49
N VAL A 22 14.11 13.90 -14.91
CA VAL A 22 13.24 13.50 -16.02
C VAL A 22 14.00 13.60 -17.34
N ALA A 23 14.64 14.74 -17.60
CA ALA A 23 15.36 15.01 -18.85
C ALA A 23 16.51 14.03 -19.10
N THR A 24 17.22 13.64 -18.04
CA THR A 24 18.31 12.66 -18.08
C THR A 24 17.83 11.20 -18.06
N GLY A 25 16.52 10.96 -17.96
CA GLY A 25 15.94 9.61 -17.90
C GLY A 25 16.18 8.86 -16.58
N ARG A 26 16.81 9.49 -15.58
CA ARG A 26 17.03 8.93 -14.23
C ARG A 26 15.72 8.68 -13.49
N TRP A 27 14.69 9.46 -13.77
CA TRP A 27 13.35 9.25 -13.24
C TRP A 27 12.33 9.21 -14.36
N LYS A 28 11.53 8.13 -14.38
CA LYS A 28 10.35 8.00 -15.24
C LYS A 28 9.12 8.21 -14.40
N ARG A 29 8.33 9.22 -14.74
CA ARG A 29 7.07 9.49 -14.05
C ARG A 29 6.17 8.24 -14.12
N PRO A 30 5.70 7.72 -12.97
CA PRO A 30 4.84 6.54 -13.00
C PRO A 30 3.50 6.86 -13.65
N ILE A 31 2.93 5.85 -14.31
CA ILE A 31 1.56 5.88 -14.78
C ILE A 31 0.67 5.53 -13.59
N MET A 32 -0.11 6.50 -13.12
CA MET A 32 -1.15 6.28 -12.12
C MET A 32 -2.44 5.96 -12.86
N HIS A 33 -2.99 4.78 -12.65
CA HIS A 33 -4.32 4.47 -13.14
C HIS A 33 -5.31 5.35 -12.40
N HIS A 34 -6.07 6.15 -13.15
CA HIS A 34 -7.18 6.90 -12.57
C HIS A 34 -8.16 5.91 -11.96
N VAL A 35 -8.39 6.05 -10.66
CA VAL A 35 -9.58 5.50 -10.03
C VAL A 35 -10.74 6.16 -10.75
N ASP A 36 -11.68 5.34 -11.21
CA ASP A 36 -12.95 5.87 -11.63
C ASP A 36 -13.63 6.51 -10.42
N ILE A 37 -13.43 7.81 -10.22
CA ILE A 37 -13.92 8.58 -9.07
C ILE A 37 -15.43 8.43 -8.95
N THR A 38 -16.13 8.27 -10.08
CA THR A 38 -17.57 8.03 -10.11
C THR A 38 -17.93 6.74 -9.38
N SER A 39 -17.06 5.72 -9.41
CA SER A 39 -17.24 4.45 -8.69
C SER A 39 -17.07 4.54 -7.17
N LEU A 40 -16.63 5.69 -6.64
CA LEU A 40 -16.49 5.98 -5.22
C LEU A 40 -17.56 6.96 -4.71
N ASP A 41 -18.41 7.51 -5.57
CA ASP A 41 -19.39 8.52 -5.17
C ASP A 41 -20.52 7.94 -4.31
N ALA A 42 -21.15 8.80 -3.52
CA ALA A 42 -22.22 8.39 -2.60
C ALA A 42 -23.46 7.81 -3.30
N THR A 43 -23.62 8.06 -4.60
CA THR A 43 -24.71 7.55 -5.43
C THR A 43 -24.50 6.12 -5.91
N GLN A 44 -23.28 5.57 -5.76
CA GLN A 44 -22.96 4.22 -6.18
C GLN A 44 -23.32 3.18 -5.11
N PRO A 45 -23.50 1.90 -5.52
CA PRO A 45 -23.68 0.80 -4.58
C PRO A 45 -22.49 0.70 -3.61
N GLN A 46 -22.80 0.66 -2.31
CA GLN A 46 -21.78 0.54 -1.27
C GLN A 46 -21.09 -0.83 -1.35
N PRO A 47 -19.75 -0.88 -1.35
CA PRO A 47 -19.02 -2.15 -1.33
C PRO A 47 -19.35 -2.96 -0.07
N LYS A 48 -19.60 -4.26 -0.22
CA LYS A 48 -19.85 -5.16 0.91
C LYS A 48 -18.65 -5.18 1.88
N TYR A 49 -18.93 -5.13 3.18
CA TYR A 49 -17.91 -5.36 4.21
C TYR A 49 -17.63 -6.86 4.34
N VAL A 50 -16.36 -7.23 4.34
CA VAL A 50 -15.91 -8.57 4.73
C VAL A 50 -14.71 -8.39 5.66
N PRO A 51 -14.80 -8.75 6.95
CA PRO A 51 -13.70 -8.55 7.89
C PRO A 51 -12.55 -9.54 7.61
N PHE A 52 -11.32 -9.10 7.87
CA PHE A 52 -10.14 -9.97 7.88
C PHE A 52 -10.27 -11.14 8.87
N GLN A 53 -11.07 -10.98 9.94
CA GLN A 53 -11.29 -12.01 10.94
C GLN A 53 -11.68 -13.37 10.31
N THR A 54 -12.55 -13.36 9.30
CA THR A 54 -12.95 -14.59 8.59
C THR A 54 -11.75 -15.34 8.00
N PHE A 55 -10.72 -14.63 7.55
CA PHE A 55 -9.52 -15.21 6.96
C PHE A 55 -8.46 -15.55 8.00
N LEU A 56 -8.43 -14.83 9.12
CA LEU A 56 -7.61 -15.20 10.27
C LEU A 56 -8.07 -16.53 10.85
N ASP A 57 -9.38 -16.69 11.06
CA ASP A 57 -9.97 -17.93 11.58
C ASP A 57 -9.68 -19.13 10.66
N GLN A 58 -9.68 -18.92 9.35
CA GLN A 58 -9.30 -19.95 8.36
C GLN A 58 -7.82 -20.34 8.44
N ASN A 59 -6.96 -19.43 8.92
CA ASN A 59 -5.52 -19.65 9.01
C ASN A 59 -5.09 -20.25 10.36
N VAL A 60 -6.01 -20.50 11.29
CA VAL A 60 -5.73 -21.15 12.57
C VAL A 60 -5.54 -22.66 12.37
N ALA A 61 -4.42 -23.18 12.88
CA ALA A 61 -4.17 -24.61 12.95
C ALA A 61 -5.04 -25.30 13.99
N VAL A 62 -5.53 -26.51 13.64
CA VAL A 62 -6.03 -27.44 14.64
C VAL A 62 -4.84 -28.30 15.05
N PRO A 63 -4.52 -28.44 16.35
CA PRO A 63 -3.42 -29.29 16.78
C PRO A 63 -3.59 -30.71 16.21
N ALA A 64 -2.60 -31.18 15.43
CA ALA A 64 -2.65 -32.52 14.88
C ALA A 64 -2.52 -33.55 16.02
N ALA A 65 -3.41 -34.56 16.02
CA ALA A 65 -3.42 -35.64 17.01
C ALA A 65 -2.36 -36.73 16.71
N ASP A 66 -1.89 -36.84 15.47
CA ASP A 66 -0.96 -37.88 15.01
C ASP A 66 0.27 -37.31 14.28
N ASP A 67 1.44 -37.85 14.61
CA ASP A 67 2.80 -37.46 14.19
C ASP A 67 3.21 -38.03 12.82
N ASN A 68 2.25 -38.26 11.90
CA ASN A 68 2.54 -38.89 10.61
C ASN A 68 2.93 -37.86 9.53
N ARG A 69 4.10 -37.22 9.69
CA ARG A 69 4.74 -36.54 8.55
C ARG A 69 5.42 -37.59 7.67
N LEU A 70 4.63 -38.25 6.82
CA LEU A 70 5.17 -38.84 5.59
C LEU A 70 5.80 -37.70 4.79
N GLU A 71 7.11 -37.80 4.56
CA GLU A 71 8.00 -36.97 3.72
C GLU A 71 7.32 -35.85 2.92
N LYS A 72 6.84 -34.79 3.59
CA LYS A 72 6.54 -33.53 2.91
C LYS A 72 7.86 -32.84 2.64
N ASP A 73 8.11 -32.59 1.36
CA ASP A 73 9.25 -31.82 0.86
C ASP A 73 9.41 -30.55 1.71
N VAL A 74 10.63 -30.24 2.11
CA VAL A 74 10.98 -29.11 2.99
C VAL A 74 10.49 -27.79 2.37
N ASP A 75 10.49 -27.71 1.03
CA ASP A 75 9.96 -26.58 0.29
C ASP A 75 8.44 -26.44 0.44
N GLU A 76 7.70 -27.54 0.43
CA GLU A 76 6.24 -27.51 0.62
C GLU A 76 5.88 -27.19 2.08
N ALA A 77 6.69 -27.66 3.03
CA ALA A 77 6.49 -27.44 4.46
C ALA A 77 6.77 -26.02 4.93
N THR A 78 7.52 -25.22 4.17
CA THR A 78 7.88 -23.84 4.53
C THR A 78 7.24 -22.77 3.64
N ARG A 79 6.48 -23.20 2.62
CA ARG A 79 5.94 -22.32 1.57
C ARG A 79 4.94 -21.31 2.11
N LEU A 80 5.20 -20.02 1.85
CA LEU A 80 4.20 -18.97 2.09
C LEU A 80 2.98 -19.14 1.19
N THR A 81 1.83 -19.39 1.80
CA THR A 81 0.55 -19.46 1.09
C THR A 81 0.10 -18.10 0.60
N HIS A 82 -0.85 -18.08 -0.34
CA HIS A 82 -1.45 -16.83 -0.78
C HIS A 82 -2.13 -16.09 0.38
N LEU A 83 -2.90 -16.82 1.21
CA LEU A 83 -3.57 -16.30 2.40
C LEU A 83 -2.57 -15.61 3.34
N SER A 84 -1.48 -16.28 3.69
CA SER A 84 -0.40 -15.71 4.51
C SER A 84 0.14 -14.39 3.97
N ARG A 85 0.34 -14.30 2.64
CA ARG A 85 0.80 -13.05 1.99
C ARG A 85 -0.26 -11.95 2.05
N GLN A 86 -1.56 -12.27 2.00
CA GLN A 86 -2.63 -11.29 2.09
C GLN A 86 -2.79 -10.76 3.52
N LEU A 87 -2.69 -11.64 4.52
CA LEU A 87 -2.64 -11.25 5.93
C LEU A 87 -1.43 -10.35 6.21
N ALA A 88 -0.25 -10.73 5.72
CA ALA A 88 0.97 -9.93 5.87
C ALA A 88 0.88 -8.54 5.21
N ARG A 89 0.13 -8.40 4.09
CA ARG A 89 -0.18 -7.10 3.49
C ARG A 89 -1.05 -6.23 4.39
N GLY A 90 -2.04 -6.82 5.07
CA GLY A 90 -2.88 -6.10 6.03
C GLY A 90 -2.09 -5.68 7.27
N VAL A 91 -1.21 -6.56 7.78
CA VAL A 91 -0.30 -6.26 8.87
C VAL A 91 0.63 -5.10 8.52
N GLU A 92 1.28 -5.15 7.35
CA GLU A 92 2.18 -4.06 6.92
C GLU A 92 1.43 -2.74 6.76
N LEU A 93 0.19 -2.75 6.25
CA LEU A 93 -0.60 -1.52 6.13
C LEU A 93 -0.95 -0.88 7.49
N LEU A 94 -1.23 -1.68 8.52
CA LEU A 94 -1.65 -1.18 9.84
C LEU A 94 -0.48 -0.86 10.76
N PHE A 95 0.57 -1.68 10.73
CA PHE A 95 1.65 -1.63 11.72
C PHE A 95 3.01 -1.25 11.14
N HIS A 96 3.14 -1.25 9.81
CA HIS A 96 4.39 -0.96 9.07
C HIS A 96 5.59 -1.84 9.45
N ASP A 97 5.30 -2.95 10.14
CA ASP A 97 6.24 -3.97 10.54
C ASP A 97 5.49 -5.29 10.81
N ILE A 98 6.22 -6.39 10.94
CA ILE A 98 5.68 -7.71 11.29
C ILE A 98 6.50 -8.35 12.42
N SER A 99 5.89 -8.44 13.60
CA SER A 99 6.51 -8.99 14.82
C SER A 99 5.45 -9.59 15.74
N GLY A 100 5.90 -10.36 16.74
CA GLY A 100 5.03 -10.94 17.79
C GLY A 100 3.80 -11.64 17.23
N ASP A 101 2.63 -11.31 17.79
CA ASP A 101 1.35 -11.89 17.41
C ASP A 101 0.95 -11.60 15.95
N ASN A 102 1.36 -10.45 15.40
CA ASN A 102 1.10 -10.12 14.00
C ASN A 102 1.87 -11.04 13.05
N LEU A 103 3.09 -11.46 13.43
CA LEU A 103 3.85 -12.46 12.68
C LEU A 103 3.15 -13.80 12.75
N LEU A 104 2.76 -14.24 13.96
CA LEU A 104 2.08 -15.52 14.19
C LEU A 104 0.78 -15.63 13.40
N ALA A 105 -0.03 -14.57 13.38
CA ALA A 105 -1.29 -14.51 12.62
C ALA A 105 -1.10 -14.74 11.11
N CYS A 106 0.08 -14.43 10.56
CA CYS A 106 0.38 -14.59 9.14
C CYS A 106 1.02 -15.95 8.78
N VAL A 107 1.50 -16.71 9.77
CA VAL A 107 2.12 -18.02 9.56
C VAL A 107 1.10 -18.95 8.89
N PRO A 108 1.43 -19.66 7.80
CA PRO A 108 0.48 -20.58 7.20
C PRO A 108 0.01 -21.65 8.19
N LYS A 109 -1.28 -22.00 8.12
CA LYS A 109 -1.89 -23.07 8.92
C LYS A 109 -1.05 -24.36 8.98
N HIS A 110 -0.58 -24.86 7.83
CA HIS A 110 0.21 -26.10 7.78
C HIS A 110 1.57 -26.01 8.48
N VAL A 111 2.14 -24.82 8.62
CA VAL A 111 3.39 -24.60 9.38
C VAL A 111 3.07 -24.58 10.88
N GLN A 112 1.98 -23.91 11.26
CA GLN A 112 1.51 -23.88 12.65
C GLN A 112 1.16 -25.28 13.18
N GLU A 113 0.48 -26.12 12.38
CA GLU A 113 0.15 -27.52 12.70
C GLU A 113 1.41 -28.34 13.04
N ASN A 114 2.53 -27.98 12.40
CA ASN A 114 3.83 -28.63 12.51
C ASN A 114 4.79 -27.83 13.41
N GLY A 115 4.29 -26.97 14.31
CA GLY A 115 5.07 -26.02 15.11
C GLY A 115 6.17 -26.64 16.01
N LYS A 116 6.23 -27.97 16.14
CA LYS A 116 7.35 -28.71 16.76
C LYS A 116 8.64 -28.61 15.93
N PHE A 117 8.55 -28.36 14.63
CA PHE A 117 9.71 -28.24 13.74
C PHE A 117 10.21 -26.78 13.69
N TRP A 118 11.14 -26.47 14.61
CA TRP A 118 11.69 -25.12 14.79
C TRP A 118 12.34 -24.54 13.53
N VAL A 119 13.01 -25.39 12.72
CA VAL A 119 13.67 -24.96 11.48
C VAL A 119 12.65 -24.43 10.47
N ASP A 120 11.57 -25.17 10.22
CA ASP A 120 10.53 -24.79 9.27
C ASP A 120 9.86 -23.47 9.69
N THR A 121 9.55 -23.37 10.97
CA THR A 121 9.00 -22.15 11.58
C THR A 121 9.93 -20.96 11.37
N LYS A 122 11.23 -21.13 11.62
CA LYS A 122 12.24 -20.06 11.46
C LYS A 122 12.39 -19.63 9.99
N VAL A 123 12.40 -20.59 9.06
CA VAL A 123 12.47 -20.32 7.61
C VAL A 123 11.23 -19.53 7.17
N THR A 124 10.04 -19.97 7.55
CA THR A 124 8.78 -19.27 7.26
C THR A 124 8.75 -17.86 7.86
N TYR A 125 9.26 -17.66 9.08
CA TYR A 125 9.36 -16.33 9.68
C TYR A 125 10.30 -15.41 8.90
N GLY A 126 11.46 -15.93 8.50
CA GLY A 126 12.40 -15.22 7.63
C GLY A 126 11.75 -14.80 6.31
N ALA A 127 11.00 -15.72 5.68
CA ALA A 127 10.28 -15.45 4.44
C ALA A 127 9.18 -14.39 4.60
N LEU A 128 8.39 -14.44 5.69
CA LEU A 128 7.36 -13.44 5.99
C LEU A 128 7.95 -12.05 6.22
N ARG A 129 9.01 -11.97 7.02
CA ARG A 129 9.74 -10.71 7.25
C ARG A 129 10.31 -10.16 5.95
N GLY A 130 10.99 -10.99 5.16
CA GLY A 130 11.51 -10.59 3.86
C GLY A 130 10.42 -10.10 2.90
N PHE A 131 9.25 -10.76 2.89
CA PHE A 131 8.10 -10.31 2.12
C PHE A 131 7.60 -8.94 2.57
N VAL A 132 7.42 -8.71 3.86
CA VAL A 132 6.99 -7.41 4.42
C VAL A 132 8.03 -6.32 4.17
N THR A 133 9.32 -6.59 4.36
CA THR A 133 10.41 -5.65 4.02
C THR A 133 10.36 -5.23 2.54
N ASN A 134 10.08 -6.16 1.64
CA ASN A 134 9.93 -5.86 0.22
C ASN A 134 8.69 -5.02 -0.08
N LEU A 135 7.57 -5.24 0.64
CA LEU A 135 6.37 -4.40 0.54
C LEU A 135 6.68 -2.97 1.00
N THR A 136 7.32 -2.80 2.15
CA THR A 136 7.70 -1.50 2.68
C THR A 136 8.63 -0.77 1.72
N ARG A 137 9.65 -1.45 1.17
CA ARG A 137 10.55 -0.84 0.17
C ARG A 137 9.79 -0.34 -1.07
N ASP A 138 8.86 -1.13 -1.59
CA ASP A 138 7.98 -0.76 -2.71
C ASP A 138 7.14 0.48 -2.37
N THR A 139 6.54 0.53 -1.17
CA THR A 139 5.79 1.71 -0.68
C THR A 139 6.66 2.96 -0.59
N LEU A 140 7.86 2.87 -0.01
CA LEU A 140 8.79 4.01 0.12
C LEU A 140 9.24 4.54 -1.24
N GLN A 141 9.49 3.65 -2.21
CA GLN A 141 9.85 4.07 -3.56
C GLN A 141 8.69 4.82 -4.23
N LYS A 142 7.45 4.30 -4.10
CA LYS A 142 6.26 4.95 -4.63
C LYS A 142 5.98 6.29 -3.96
N ALA A 143 6.30 6.42 -2.67
CA ALA A 143 6.23 7.71 -1.98
C ALA A 143 7.18 8.72 -2.62
N CYS A 144 8.42 8.34 -2.92
CA CYS A 144 9.36 9.20 -3.65
C CYS A 144 8.78 9.66 -4.99
N ASP A 145 8.17 8.77 -5.75
CA ASP A 145 7.56 9.13 -7.03
C ASP A 145 6.38 10.09 -6.88
N VAL A 146 5.48 9.85 -5.92
CA VAL A 146 4.34 10.72 -5.63
C VAL A 146 4.82 12.09 -5.14
N THR A 147 5.80 12.13 -4.25
CA THR A 147 6.36 13.39 -3.74
C THR A 147 6.98 14.20 -4.88
N LYS A 148 7.74 13.59 -5.79
CA LYS A 148 8.28 14.29 -6.98
C LYS A 148 7.19 14.91 -7.84
N ILE A 149 6.09 14.18 -8.07
CA ILE A 149 4.92 14.69 -8.82
C ILE A 149 4.29 15.89 -8.10
N LEU A 150 4.08 15.79 -6.80
CA LEU A 150 3.48 16.86 -5.99
C LEU A 150 4.37 18.10 -5.95
N VAL A 151 5.68 17.93 -5.78
CA VAL A 151 6.65 19.05 -5.76
C VAL A 151 6.67 19.76 -7.11
N ILE A 152 6.77 19.06 -8.24
CA ILE A 152 6.72 19.69 -9.58
C ILE A 152 5.47 20.55 -9.74
N ARG A 153 4.32 20.02 -9.28
CA ARG A 153 3.00 20.65 -9.40
C ARG A 153 2.84 21.85 -8.48
N HIS A 154 3.33 21.76 -7.25
CA HIS A 154 2.97 22.71 -6.18
C HIS A 154 4.10 23.62 -5.70
N SER A 155 5.38 23.37 -6.01
CA SER A 155 6.50 24.14 -5.41
C SER A 155 6.47 25.65 -5.69
N ASN A 156 5.80 26.07 -6.78
CA ASN A 156 5.64 27.48 -7.15
C ASN A 156 4.38 28.13 -6.55
N THR A 157 3.54 27.35 -5.87
CA THR A 157 2.31 27.86 -5.27
C THR A 157 2.60 28.52 -3.93
N LEU A 158 1.85 29.60 -3.62
CA LEU A 158 1.94 30.26 -2.32
C LEU A 158 1.59 29.30 -1.17
N ALA A 159 0.60 28.44 -1.37
CA ALA A 159 0.15 27.47 -0.37
C ALA A 159 1.28 26.50 0.04
N PHE A 160 1.98 25.90 -0.93
CA PHE A 160 3.13 25.02 -0.67
C PHE A 160 4.23 25.75 0.09
N ARG A 161 4.65 26.92 -0.41
CA ARG A 161 5.76 27.67 0.18
C ARG A 161 5.44 28.15 1.59
N LYS A 162 4.19 28.56 1.85
CA LYS A 162 3.73 28.95 3.19
C LYS A 162 3.73 27.74 4.12
N ALA A 163 3.17 26.60 3.69
CA ALA A 163 3.13 25.39 4.50
C ALA A 163 4.54 24.89 4.87
N MET A 164 5.46 24.83 3.91
CA MET A 164 6.83 24.35 4.15
C MET A 164 7.66 25.29 5.06
N ARG A 165 7.27 26.56 5.18
CA ARG A 165 7.86 27.54 6.10
C ARG A 165 7.21 27.58 7.47
N ASP A 166 6.07 26.90 7.63
CA ASP A 166 5.40 26.84 8.91
C ASP A 166 6.29 26.14 9.94
N ASN A 167 6.28 26.57 11.19
CA ASN A 167 7.04 25.92 12.26
C ASN A 167 6.39 24.61 12.72
N SER A 168 5.10 24.42 12.42
CA SER A 168 4.34 23.21 12.73
C SER A 168 4.60 22.12 11.70
N GLU A 169 5.06 20.96 12.16
CA GLU A 169 5.14 19.74 11.35
C GLU A 169 3.76 19.28 10.88
N ASP A 170 2.73 19.41 11.73
CA ASP A 170 1.35 19.09 11.38
C ASP A 170 0.82 19.96 10.22
N ALA A 171 1.18 21.24 10.16
CA ALA A 171 0.81 22.10 9.04
C ALA A 171 1.45 21.64 7.72
N ARG A 172 2.71 21.17 7.78
CA ARG A 172 3.45 20.65 6.61
C ARG A 172 2.86 19.32 6.14
N ILE A 173 2.59 18.41 7.06
CA ILE A 173 1.92 17.13 6.78
C ILE A 173 0.50 17.40 6.25
N GLY A 174 -0.24 18.30 6.87
CA GLY A 174 -1.59 18.70 6.49
C GLY A 174 -1.67 19.25 5.07
N PHE A 175 -0.67 20.02 4.63
CA PHE A 175 -0.57 20.44 3.23
C PHE A 175 -0.52 19.23 2.30
N PHE A 176 0.38 18.28 2.53
CA PHE A 176 0.48 17.08 1.68
C PHE A 176 -0.80 16.25 1.72
N GLY A 177 -1.41 16.10 2.90
CA GLY A 177 -2.70 15.44 3.05
C GLY A 177 -3.83 16.09 2.24
N SER A 178 -3.81 17.41 2.09
CA SER A 178 -4.83 18.16 1.33
C SER A 178 -4.69 18.04 -0.20
N VAL A 179 -3.47 17.79 -0.70
CA VAL A 179 -3.19 17.67 -2.15
C VAL A 179 -3.11 16.22 -2.63
N LEU A 180 -3.07 15.25 -1.71
CA LEU A 180 -3.11 13.83 -2.02
C LEU A 180 -4.49 13.43 -2.57
N THR A 181 -4.47 12.87 -3.76
CA THR A 181 -5.65 12.31 -4.41
C THR A 181 -5.80 10.83 -4.10
N GLU A 182 -7.02 10.31 -4.24
CA GLU A 182 -7.31 8.88 -4.10
C GLU A 182 -6.47 8.01 -5.06
N ASP A 183 -6.15 8.50 -6.26
CA ASP A 183 -5.27 7.83 -7.23
C ASP A 183 -3.84 7.66 -6.71
N MET A 184 -3.30 8.72 -6.08
CA MET A 184 -1.96 8.70 -5.49
C MET A 184 -1.92 7.74 -4.31
N ILE A 185 -2.97 7.70 -3.48
CA ILE A 185 -3.07 6.76 -2.36
C ILE A 185 -3.17 5.33 -2.88
N LEU A 186 -4.01 5.07 -3.90
CA LEU A 186 -4.11 3.76 -4.52
C LEU A 186 -2.78 3.31 -5.10
N PHE A 187 -2.06 4.20 -5.79
CA PHE A 187 -0.74 3.91 -6.33
C PHE A 187 0.25 3.55 -5.21
N LEU A 188 0.34 4.42 -4.18
CA LEU A 188 1.25 4.29 -3.05
C LEU A 188 1.10 2.94 -2.34
N PHE A 189 -0.12 2.56 -1.99
CA PHE A 189 -0.42 1.31 -1.29
C PHE A 189 -1.02 0.22 -2.19
N SER A 190 -0.74 0.28 -3.50
CA SER A 190 -1.33 -0.66 -4.49
C SER A 190 -1.01 -2.13 -4.18
N SER A 191 0.10 -2.38 -3.49
CA SER A 191 0.45 -3.71 -3.01
C SER A 191 -0.48 -4.16 -1.88
N GLN A 192 -0.75 -3.30 -0.91
CA GLN A 192 -1.56 -3.58 0.27
C GLN A 192 -3.05 -3.67 -0.12
N PHE A 193 -3.50 -2.85 -1.06
CA PHE A 193 -4.87 -2.90 -1.61
C PHE A 193 -5.20 -4.16 -2.41
N LYS A 194 -4.25 -5.07 -2.64
CA LYS A 194 -4.55 -6.44 -3.09
C LYS A 194 -5.20 -7.31 -2.01
N ALA A 195 -4.98 -6.96 -0.74
CA ALA A 195 -5.57 -7.60 0.43
C ALA A 195 -6.70 -6.75 1.02
N VAL A 196 -6.50 -5.42 1.08
CA VAL A 196 -7.44 -4.50 1.74
C VAL A 196 -8.32 -3.82 0.70
N SER A 197 -9.62 -3.69 0.97
CA SER A 197 -10.58 -3.12 0.03
C SER A 197 -10.47 -1.60 -0.07
N PHE A 198 -9.77 -1.12 -1.11
CA PHE A 198 -9.68 0.31 -1.41
C PHE A 198 -11.06 0.96 -1.59
N LYS A 199 -11.95 0.32 -2.37
CA LYS A 199 -13.29 0.84 -2.64
C LYS A 199 -14.10 0.98 -1.36
N PHE A 200 -14.05 0.00 -0.46
CA PHE A 200 -14.71 0.10 0.84
C PHE A 200 -14.22 1.35 1.60
N ILE A 201 -12.90 1.53 1.68
CA ILE A 201 -12.27 2.58 2.49
C ILE A 201 -12.52 3.96 1.90
N MET A 202 -12.48 4.13 0.58
CA MET A 202 -12.55 5.44 -0.08
C MET A 202 -13.95 5.82 -0.61
N HIS A 203 -14.96 4.95 -0.46
CA HIS A 203 -16.34 5.25 -0.84
C HIS A 203 -16.93 6.45 -0.05
N LYS A 204 -17.49 7.45 -0.74
CA LYS A 204 -17.94 8.71 -0.13
C LYS A 204 -19.28 8.60 0.59
N GLY A 205 -20.11 7.60 0.27
CA GLY A 205 -21.38 7.36 0.94
C GLY A 205 -21.20 6.98 2.41
N VAL A 206 -22.02 7.58 3.29
CA VAL A 206 -22.12 7.21 4.71
C VAL A 206 -22.80 5.85 4.82
N ARG A 207 -22.24 4.95 5.63
CA ARG A 207 -22.84 3.62 5.85
C ARG A 207 -24.00 3.68 6.84
N PRO A 208 -25.05 2.88 6.62
CA PRO A 208 -26.16 2.76 7.58
C PRO A 208 -25.73 2.06 8.87
N ASP A 209 -24.81 1.09 8.79
CA ASP A 209 -24.20 0.46 9.96
C ASP A 209 -23.10 1.37 10.54
N GLN A 210 -23.32 1.82 11.78
CA GLN A 210 -22.40 2.70 12.50
C GLN A 210 -21.05 2.03 12.80
N ALA A 211 -21.01 0.72 13.04
CA ALA A 211 -19.77 0.00 13.30
C ALA A 211 -18.92 -0.07 12.03
N GLU A 212 -19.53 -0.38 10.90
CA GLU A 212 -18.84 -0.37 9.60
C GLU A 212 -18.39 1.03 9.19
N GLU A 213 -19.20 2.06 9.46
CA GLU A 213 -18.83 3.46 9.21
C GLU A 213 -17.63 3.87 10.06
N ALA A 214 -17.61 3.51 11.34
CA ALA A 214 -16.48 3.79 12.23
C ALA A 214 -15.19 3.11 11.75
N ILE A 215 -15.28 1.86 11.29
CA ILE A 215 -14.14 1.13 10.70
C ILE A 215 -13.67 1.84 9.43
N ARG A 216 -14.59 2.15 8.49
CA ARG A 216 -14.27 2.85 7.24
C ARG A 216 -13.57 4.18 7.51
N PHE A 217 -14.11 4.98 8.44
CA PHE A 217 -13.58 6.29 8.79
C PHE A 217 -12.18 6.19 9.41
N ARG A 218 -11.99 5.31 10.41
CA ARG A 218 -10.69 5.11 11.08
C ARG A 218 -9.62 4.63 10.11
N VAL A 219 -9.92 3.64 9.28
CA VAL A 219 -8.95 3.12 8.29
C VAL A 219 -8.64 4.17 7.22
N ARG A 220 -9.64 4.96 6.78
CA ARG A 220 -9.39 6.08 5.86
C ARG A 220 -8.48 7.13 6.48
N MET A 221 -8.74 7.52 7.74
CA MET A 221 -7.91 8.48 8.47
C MET A 221 -6.47 7.97 8.61
N HIS A 222 -6.30 6.70 9.03
CA HIS A 222 -5.00 6.03 9.12
C HIS A 222 -4.22 6.14 7.81
N ILE A 223 -4.82 5.70 6.70
CA ILE A 223 -4.15 5.68 5.40
C ILE A 223 -3.82 7.11 4.91
N LYS A 224 -4.74 8.07 5.06
CA LYS A 224 -4.51 9.45 4.61
C LYS A 224 -3.42 10.14 5.43
N PHE A 225 -3.42 9.95 6.75
CA PHE A 225 -2.39 10.51 7.62
C PHE A 225 -1.01 9.89 7.33
N VAL A 226 -0.91 8.55 7.34
CA VAL A 226 0.34 7.86 7.02
C VAL A 226 0.87 8.27 5.65
N ALA A 227 0.01 8.34 4.62
CA ALA A 227 0.43 8.79 3.30
C ALA A 227 1.03 10.21 3.36
N ALA A 228 0.34 11.15 4.00
CA ALA A 228 0.79 12.53 4.11
C ALA A 228 2.13 12.64 4.86
N SER A 229 2.27 11.94 5.99
CA SER A 229 3.49 11.90 6.80
C SER A 229 4.65 11.29 6.02
N LEU A 230 4.42 10.19 5.31
CA LEU A 230 5.43 9.55 4.47
C LEU A 230 5.90 10.44 3.32
N ILE A 231 4.96 11.13 2.65
CA ILE A 231 5.27 12.06 1.56
C ILE A 231 6.09 13.25 2.07
N TYR A 232 5.72 13.79 3.25
CA TYR A 232 6.47 14.86 3.90
C TYR A 232 7.87 14.43 4.35
N SER A 233 7.99 13.27 5.00
CA SER A 233 9.29 12.71 5.39
C SER A 233 10.17 12.47 4.15
N THR A 234 9.58 11.98 3.07
CA THR A 234 10.29 11.80 1.79
C THR A 234 10.72 13.14 1.19
N TYR A 235 9.88 14.17 1.29
CA TYR A 235 10.25 15.51 0.82
C TYR A 235 11.47 16.06 1.57
N ARG A 236 11.41 16.09 2.90
CA ARG A 236 12.46 16.70 3.75
C ARG A 236 13.79 15.94 3.70
N ASN A 237 13.75 14.62 3.54
CA ASN A 237 14.94 13.77 3.62
C ASN A 237 15.54 13.37 2.26
N ARG A 238 14.75 13.40 1.17
CA ARG A 238 15.16 12.82 -0.14
C ARG A 238 14.93 13.69 -1.37
N ILE A 239 14.23 14.80 -1.26
CA ILE A 239 13.87 15.61 -2.43
C ILE A 239 14.28 17.07 -2.27
N GLN A 240 14.17 17.62 -1.07
CA GLN A 240 14.52 19.00 -0.81
C GLN A 240 16.00 19.25 -1.08
N MET A 241 16.29 20.26 -1.90
CA MET A 241 17.65 20.68 -2.24
C MET A 241 18.00 21.96 -1.50
N ASN A 242 19.27 22.11 -1.12
CA ASN A 242 19.82 23.37 -0.64
C ASN A 242 20.42 24.15 -1.81
N HIS A 243 19.91 25.34 -2.13
CA HIS A 243 20.47 26.12 -3.23
C HIS A 243 21.86 26.72 -2.93
N HIS A 244 22.25 26.82 -1.66
CA HIS A 244 23.56 27.32 -1.25
C HIS A 244 24.66 26.25 -1.31
N ASP A 245 24.28 24.98 -1.25
CA ASP A 245 25.21 23.86 -1.24
C ASP A 245 25.07 23.05 -2.53
N LYS A 246 26.02 23.28 -3.45
CA LYS A 246 26.04 22.61 -4.76
C LYS A 246 26.48 21.14 -4.66
N ASP A 247 27.12 20.76 -3.57
CA ASP A 247 27.59 19.39 -3.31
C ASP A 247 26.53 18.57 -2.56
N TYR A 248 25.50 19.24 -2.00
CA TYR A 248 24.34 18.57 -1.43
C TYR A 248 23.64 17.73 -2.49
N LYS A 249 23.72 16.41 -2.31
CA LYS A 249 22.94 15.44 -3.07
C LYS A 249 21.97 14.78 -2.10
N PRO A 250 20.66 14.87 -2.34
CA PRO A 250 19.72 14.09 -1.57
C PRO A 250 20.02 12.61 -1.80
N ASP A 251 19.66 11.78 -0.83
CA ASP A 251 19.80 10.33 -0.95
C ASP A 251 18.93 9.80 -2.11
N GLU A 252 19.56 9.67 -3.29
CA GLU A 252 18.98 9.12 -4.51
C GLU A 252 18.99 7.59 -4.52
N GLU A 253 19.65 6.92 -3.56
CA GLU A 253 19.87 5.47 -3.65
C GLU A 253 18.53 4.71 -3.53
N PRO A 254 18.22 3.82 -4.49
CA PRO A 254 17.08 2.93 -4.39
C PRO A 254 17.22 2.04 -3.15
N GLY A 255 16.42 2.26 -2.13
CA GLY A 255 16.63 1.60 -0.85
C GLY A 255 15.75 2.13 0.29
N LEU A 256 15.92 1.48 1.44
CA LEU A 256 15.32 1.90 2.71
C LEU A 256 16.20 3.01 3.28
N ASN A 257 15.85 4.27 3.02
CA ASN A 257 16.41 5.36 3.81
C ASN A 257 15.96 5.18 5.26
N GLU A 258 16.90 4.97 6.17
CA GLU A 258 16.60 4.61 7.55
C GLU A 258 15.76 5.68 8.24
N THR A 259 16.02 6.97 7.98
CA THR A 259 15.23 8.07 8.55
C THR A 259 13.78 8.02 8.07
N ILE A 260 13.55 7.89 6.77
CA ILE A 260 12.19 7.79 6.23
C ILE A 260 11.49 6.52 6.72
N LEU A 261 12.22 5.40 6.83
CA LEU A 261 11.67 4.16 7.36
C LEU A 261 11.24 4.30 8.83
N MET A 262 12.07 4.95 9.65
CA MET A 262 11.76 5.18 11.06
C MET A 262 10.56 6.12 11.21
N ASP A 263 10.51 7.21 10.44
CA ASP A 263 9.36 8.13 10.40
C ASP A 263 8.08 7.40 9.94
N TYR A 264 8.19 6.54 8.92
CA TYR A 264 7.08 5.74 8.43
C TYR A 264 6.56 4.83 9.54
N LYS A 265 7.44 4.08 10.21
CA LYS A 265 7.07 3.20 11.31
C LYS A 265 6.48 3.94 12.51
N SER A 266 6.99 5.13 12.85
CA SER A 266 6.49 5.89 14.00
C SER A 266 5.11 6.52 13.71
N ALA A 267 4.83 6.84 12.45
CA ALA A 267 3.57 7.49 12.04
C ALA A 267 2.30 6.72 12.44
N VAL A 268 2.36 5.41 12.68
CA VAL A 268 1.20 4.64 13.18
C VAL A 268 0.92 4.92 14.65
N SER A 269 1.93 5.30 15.44
CA SER A 269 1.82 5.49 16.89
C SER A 269 1.77 6.96 17.30
N ASP A 270 2.00 7.88 16.35
CA ASP A 270 2.10 9.31 16.62
C ASP A 270 0.84 10.08 16.17
N GLY A 271 0.65 11.26 16.75
CA GLY A 271 -0.35 12.25 16.32
C GLY A 271 -1.79 11.72 16.36
N PRO A 272 -2.60 11.93 15.30
CA PRO A 272 -4.01 11.55 15.29
C PRO A 272 -4.24 10.03 15.31
N LEU A 273 -3.21 9.20 15.15
CA LEU A 273 -3.31 7.74 15.11
C LEU A 273 -2.96 7.06 16.44
N GLU A 274 -2.48 7.82 17.44
CA GLU A 274 -2.14 7.30 18.77
C GLU A 274 -3.31 6.52 19.38
N TYR A 275 -4.52 7.10 19.32
CA TYR A 275 -5.74 6.53 19.91
C TYR A 275 -6.59 5.72 18.93
N VAL A 276 -6.16 5.57 17.68
CA VAL A 276 -6.91 4.78 16.70
C VAL A 276 -6.61 3.29 16.92
N PRO A 277 -7.62 2.45 17.23
CA PRO A 277 -7.41 1.02 17.44
C PRO A 277 -6.91 0.35 16.16
N LYS A 278 -5.81 -0.39 16.28
CA LYS A 278 -5.18 -1.13 15.18
C LYS A 278 -5.49 -2.61 15.33
N ILE A 279 -6.63 -3.03 14.78
CA ILE A 279 -7.12 -4.40 14.91
C ILE A 279 -7.10 -5.05 13.53
N LEU A 280 -6.23 -6.04 13.32
CA LEU A 280 -6.09 -6.69 12.02
C LEU A 280 -7.41 -7.30 11.54
N GLY A 281 -8.14 -7.97 12.44
CA GLY A 281 -9.40 -8.66 12.11
C GLY A 281 -10.51 -7.75 11.59
N THR A 282 -10.47 -6.44 11.88
CA THR A 282 -11.50 -5.49 11.42
C THR A 282 -11.20 -4.88 10.06
N LEU A 283 -10.03 -5.14 9.46
CA LEU A 283 -9.73 -4.63 8.13
C LEU A 283 -10.75 -5.13 7.11
N PRO A 284 -11.19 -4.27 6.17
CA PRO A 284 -12.08 -4.69 5.08
C PRO A 284 -11.26 -5.46 4.04
N ALA A 285 -11.56 -6.74 3.85
CA ALA A 285 -10.94 -7.59 2.84
C ALA A 285 -11.35 -7.16 1.42
N ASN A 286 -10.38 -7.14 0.52
CA ASN A 286 -10.62 -6.97 -0.90
C ASN A 286 -11.54 -8.10 -1.41
N PRO A 287 -12.55 -7.85 -2.25
CA PRO A 287 -13.41 -8.92 -2.80
C PRO A 287 -12.64 -10.07 -3.47
N GLU A 288 -11.44 -9.77 -3.96
CA GLU A 288 -10.56 -10.72 -4.63
C GLU A 288 -9.49 -11.31 -3.69
N PHE A 289 -9.69 -11.25 -2.37
CA PHE A 289 -8.72 -11.60 -1.32
C PHE A 289 -8.01 -12.94 -1.55
N LEU A 290 -8.78 -13.98 -1.83
CA LEU A 290 -8.29 -15.35 -2.04
C LEU A 290 -7.92 -15.66 -3.49
N SER A 291 -8.21 -14.76 -4.44
CA SER A 291 -7.95 -15.05 -5.85
C SER A 291 -6.47 -14.91 -6.17
N SER A 292 -5.82 -16.03 -6.49
CA SER A 292 -4.44 -15.98 -6.96
C SER A 292 -4.37 -15.41 -8.39
N LYS A 293 -3.20 -14.91 -8.80
CA LYS A 293 -2.98 -14.45 -10.18
C LYS A 293 -3.22 -15.56 -11.22
N GLN A 294 -3.05 -16.84 -10.85
CA GLN A 294 -3.32 -17.99 -11.72
C GLN A 294 -4.83 -18.19 -11.90
N ASP A 295 -5.62 -18.11 -10.82
CA ASP A 295 -7.08 -18.25 -10.88
C ASP A 295 -7.74 -17.13 -11.69
N ARG A 296 -7.16 -15.91 -11.65
CA ARG A 296 -7.64 -14.78 -12.45
C ARG A 296 -7.37 -14.93 -13.95
N LYS A 297 -6.25 -15.57 -14.34
CA LYS A 297 -5.96 -15.86 -15.76
C LYS A 297 -6.93 -16.92 -16.29
N LEU A 298 -7.15 -18.00 -15.54
CA LEU A 298 -8.09 -19.07 -15.91
C LEU A 298 -9.54 -18.55 -16.05
N LYS A 299 -9.99 -17.67 -15.14
CA LYS A 299 -11.31 -17.02 -15.26
C LYS A 299 -11.42 -16.08 -16.47
N LYS A 300 -10.36 -15.35 -16.83
CA LYS A 300 -10.36 -14.52 -18.04
C LYS A 300 -10.33 -15.33 -19.33
N GLU A 301 -9.74 -16.52 -19.31
CA GLU A 301 -9.74 -17.44 -20.46
C GLU A 301 -11.08 -18.16 -20.63
N HIS A 302 -11.79 -18.46 -19.54
CA HIS A 302 -13.15 -19.03 -19.58
C HIS A 302 -14.24 -17.99 -19.90
N VAL A 303 -13.95 -16.69 -19.79
CA VAL A 303 -14.84 -15.58 -20.19
C VAL A 303 -14.36 -14.96 -21.50
N LYS A 304 -13.77 -15.75 -22.40
CA LYS A 304 -13.78 -15.37 -23.81
C LYS A 304 -15.22 -15.58 -24.30
N PRO A 305 -15.87 -14.58 -24.92
CA PRO A 305 -17.13 -14.84 -25.61
C PRO A 305 -16.83 -15.90 -26.67
N VAL A 306 -17.58 -17.00 -26.60
CA VAL A 306 -17.74 -17.88 -27.75
C VAL A 306 -18.32 -16.98 -28.83
N HIS A 307 -17.48 -16.52 -29.76
CA HIS A 307 -17.97 -16.11 -31.05
C HIS A 307 -18.55 -17.39 -31.65
N GLU A 308 -19.87 -17.55 -31.51
CA GLU A 308 -20.62 -18.49 -32.30
C GLU A 308 -20.30 -18.21 -33.76
N ALA A 309 -19.60 -19.16 -34.35
CA ALA A 309 -19.42 -19.26 -35.78
C ALA A 309 -20.77 -19.54 -36.42
N HIS A 310 -20.91 -19.06 -37.66
CA HIS A 310 -22.03 -19.22 -38.59
C HIS A 310 -23.20 -18.24 -38.30
N THR A 311 -23.48 -17.29 -39.20
CA THR A 311 -24.14 -17.60 -40.47
C THR A 311 -23.56 -16.87 -41.68
N ASN A 312 -23.32 -17.66 -42.71
CA ASN A 312 -22.94 -17.31 -44.07
C ASN A 312 -24.11 -16.61 -44.79
N TRP A 313 -23.96 -15.34 -45.20
CA TRP A 313 -24.93 -14.62 -46.06
C TRP A 313 -24.45 -14.46 -47.51
N ALA A 314 -23.53 -15.33 -47.97
CA ALA A 314 -23.27 -15.47 -49.40
C ALA A 314 -24.37 -16.32 -50.05
N GLY A 315 -25.53 -15.70 -50.30
CA GLY A 315 -26.67 -16.36 -50.92
C GLY A 315 -27.92 -15.49 -51.00
N LEU A 316 -27.82 -14.22 -51.42
CA LEU A 316 -28.98 -13.40 -51.79
C LEU A 316 -28.56 -12.34 -52.82
N LEU A 317 -28.34 -12.79 -54.05
CA LEU A 317 -28.63 -12.01 -55.25
C LEU A 317 -29.20 -12.96 -56.31
N GLY A 318 -30.44 -12.72 -56.76
CA GLY A 318 -30.95 -13.29 -58.01
C GLY A 318 -32.40 -13.78 -58.00
N VAL A 319 -33.38 -12.87 -57.83
CA VAL A 319 -34.43 -12.52 -58.82
C VAL A 319 -34.84 -11.08 -58.55
#